data_AF-A0A2T4WML4-F1
#
_entry.id   AF-A0A2T4WML4-F1
#
_cell.length_a   1.000
_cell.length_b   1.000
_cell.length_c   1.000
_cell.angle_alpha   90.00
_cell.angle_beta   90.00
_cell.angle_gamma   90.00
#
_symmetry.space_group_name_H-M   'P 1'
#
loop_
_entity.id
_entity.type
_entity.pdbx_description
1 polymer ?
#
loop_
_entity_poly.entity_id
_entity_poly.type
_entity_poly.pdbx_seq_one_letter_code
_entity_poly.pdbx_strand_id
1 'polypeptide(L)' 'MESDKQKIAEGIRFLAVALPLVFSGPALYVGLGMPALRNGNYLWVIISIVIMLIAVFLMVKGLRRVLSGFFND' A
#
# COMPACT_ATOMS: atom_id res chain seq x y z
N MET A 1 -12.21 -28.66 2.47
CA MET A 1 -12.26 -27.24 2.11
C MET A 1 -11.29 -27.06 0.95
N GLU A 2 -11.78 -26.79 -0.25
CA GLU A 2 -10.91 -26.44 -1.37
C GLU A 2 -10.61 -24.94 -1.29
N SER A 3 -9.33 -24.58 -1.38
CA SER A 3 -8.91 -23.18 -1.37
C SER A 3 -9.33 -22.49 -2.67
N ASP A 4 -9.85 -21.27 -2.55
CA ASP A 4 -10.24 -20.45 -3.68
C ASP A 4 -9.00 -19.77 -4.29
N LYS A 5 -8.44 -20.43 -5.31
CA LYS A 5 -7.26 -19.96 -6.05
C LYS A 5 -7.47 -18.58 -6.67
N GLN A 6 -8.71 -18.19 -7.01
CA GLN A 6 -8.99 -16.88 -7.59
C GLN A 6 -8.87 -15.79 -6.52
N LYS A 7 -9.49 -15.98 -5.35
CA LYS A 7 -9.33 -15.06 -4.20
C LYS A 7 -7.87 -14.90 -3.81
N ILE A 8 -7.12 -16.00 -3.75
CA ILE A 8 -5.68 -15.97 -3.44
C ILE A 8 -4.92 -15.14 -4.46
N ALA A 9 -5.14 -15.37 -5.77
CA ALA A 9 -4.46 -14.62 -6.82
C ALA A 9 -4.80 -13.11 -6.80
N GLU A 10 -6.06 -12.75 -6.54
CA GLU A 10 -6.47 -11.35 -6.34
C GLU A 10 -5.75 -10.71 -5.16
N GLY A 11 -5.68 -11.41 -4.02
CA GLY A 11 -4.99 -10.95 -2.83
C GLY A 11 -3.50 -10.70 -3.10
N ILE A 12 -2.83 -11.62 -3.79
CA ILE A 12 -1.42 -11.45 -4.21
C ILE A 12 -1.25 -10.24 -5.12
N ARG A 13 -2.18 -9.97 -6.06
CA ARG A 13 -2.12 -8.77 -6.91
C ARG A 13 -2.20 -7.49 -6.08
N PHE A 14 -3.09 -7.42 -5.09
CA PHE A 14 -3.15 -6.27 -4.18
C PHE A 14 -1.85 -6.08 -3.41
N LEU A 15 -1.24 -7.17 -2.92
CA LEU A 15 0.04 -7.13 -2.23
C LEU A 15 1.19 -6.69 -3.14
N ALA A 16 1.21 -7.16 -4.39
CA ALA A 16 2.21 -6.77 -5.38
C ALA A 16 2.14 -5.27 -5.72
N VAL A 17 0.95 -4.68 -5.76
CA VAL A 17 0.77 -3.23 -5.94
C VAL A 17 1.10 -2.45 -4.66
N ALA A 18 0.79 -3.00 -3.48
CA ALA A 18 1.12 -2.37 -2.21
C ALA A 18 2.65 -2.26 -2.01
N LEU A 19 3.42 -3.25 -2.45
CA LEU A 19 4.87 -3.30 -2.25
C LEU A 19 5.62 -2.05 -2.75
N PRO A 20 5.51 -1.62 -4.03
CA PRO A 20 6.15 -0.38 -4.47
C PRO A 20 5.61 0.87 -3.77
N LEU A 21 4.34 0.87 -3.35
CA LEU A 21 3.75 2.00 -2.62
C LEU A 21 4.33 2.15 -1.21
N VAL A 22 4.58 1.04 -0.51
CA VAL A 22 5.19 1.03 0.83
C VAL A 22 6.59 1.66 0.81
N PHE A 23 7.37 1.46 -0.27
CA PHE A 23 8.69 2.07 -0.41
C PHE A 23 8.64 3.49 -0.97
N SER A 24 7.77 3.75 -1.96
CA SER A 24 7.71 5.06 -2.61
C SER A 24 7.18 6.15 -1.70
N GLY A 25 6.19 5.89 -0.83
CA GLY A 25 5.70 6.90 0.12
C GLY A 25 6.82 7.52 0.98
N PRO A 26 7.60 6.72 1.74
CA PRO A 26 8.73 7.20 2.52
C PRO A 26 9.85 7.81 1.68
N ALA A 27 10.18 7.19 0.53
CA ALA A 27 11.19 7.74 -0.36
C ALA A 27 10.81 9.14 -0.88
N LEU A 28 9.54 9.35 -1.22
CA LEU A 28 9.02 10.63 -1.72
C LEU A 28 8.93 11.66 -0.59
N TYR A 29 8.58 11.25 0.64
CA TYR A 29 8.64 12.10 1.82
C TYR A 29 10.07 12.61 2.10
N VAL A 30 11.06 11.72 2.06
CA VAL A 30 12.46 12.09 2.33
C VAL A 30 13.04 12.93 1.19
N GLY A 31 12.79 12.52 -0.06
CA GLY A 31 13.40 13.13 -1.23
C GLY A 31 12.79 14.48 -1.63
N LEU A 32 11.46 14.63 -1.55
CA LEU A 32 10.74 15.83 -1.98
C LEU A 32 9.98 16.50 -0.84
N GLY A 33 9.38 15.72 0.05
CA GLY A 33 8.58 16.23 1.18
C GLY A 33 9.39 17.10 2.15
N MET A 34 10.50 16.58 2.69
CA MET A 34 11.32 17.32 3.65
C MET A 34 11.94 18.60 3.08
N PRO A 35 12.53 18.60 1.86
CA PRO A 35 13.00 19.84 1.24
C PRO A 35 11.87 20.85 0.99
N ALA A 36 10.72 20.40 0.49
CA ALA A 36 9.57 21.27 0.24
C ALA A 36 9.02 21.88 1.55
N LEU A 37 8.99 21.10 2.62
CA LEU A 37 8.54 21.54 3.94
C LEU A 37 9.39 22.69 4.49
N ARG A 38 10.72 22.65 4.29
CA ARG A 38 11.63 23.74 4.69
C ARG A 38 11.34 25.04 3.95
N ASN A 39 10.78 24.96 2.74
CA ASN A 39 10.34 26.09 1.94
C ASN A 39 8.88 26.49 2.23
N GLY A 40 8.25 25.94 3.28
CA GLY A 40 6.86 26.19 3.65
C GLY A 40 5.83 25.49 2.77
N ASN A 41 6.25 24.59 1.87
CA ASN A 41 5.35 23.85 0.99
C ASN A 41 5.02 22.46 1.55
N TYR A 42 3.78 22.29 2.00
CA TYR A 42 3.28 21.05 2.60
C TYR A 42 2.71 20.05 1.59
N LEU A 43 2.56 20.42 0.31
CA LEU A 43 1.89 19.61 -0.70
C LEU A 43 2.55 18.23 -0.87
N TRP A 44 3.88 18.20 -0.98
CA TRP A 44 4.63 16.95 -1.14
C TRP A 44 4.57 16.07 0.11
N VAL A 45 4.51 16.66 1.29
CA VAL A 45 4.31 15.91 2.55
C VAL A 45 2.95 15.23 2.56
N ILE A 46 1.89 15.96 2.19
CA ILE A 46 0.52 15.43 2.14
C ILE A 46 0.43 14.28 1.13
N ILE A 47 0.99 14.45 -0.07
CA ILE A 47 1.00 13.39 -1.10
C ILE A 47 1.69 12.13 -0.58
N SER A 48 2.87 12.27 0.04
CA SER A 48 3.60 11.11 0.57
C SER A 48 2.82 10.38 1.65
N ILE A 49 2.17 11.10 2.56
CA ILE A 49 1.32 10.50 3.61
C ILE A 49 0.12 9.77 2.96
N VAL A 50 -0.54 10.37 1.98
CA VAL A 50 -1.66 9.74 1.26
C VAL A 50 -1.20 8.45 0.57
N ILE A 51 -0.04 8.45 -0.09
CA ILE A 51 0.54 7.24 -0.71
C ILE A 51 0.77 6.14 0.33
N MET A 52 1.33 6.48 1.51
CA MET A 52 1.54 5.52 2.59
C MET A 52 0.21 4.93 3.10
N LEU A 53 -0.82 5.77 3.27
CA LEU A 53 -2.14 5.30 3.71
C LEU A 53 -2.78 4.36 2.68
N ILE A 54 -2.67 4.67 1.38
CA ILE A 54 -3.13 3.79 0.31
C ILE A 54 -2.36 2.46 0.33
N ALA A 55 -1.04 2.51 0.56
CA ALA A 55 -0.20 1.31 0.65
C ALA A 55 -0.67 0.39 1.79
N VAL A 56 -0.89 0.94 2.98
CA VAL A 56 -1.41 0.20 4.15
C VAL A 56 -2.79 -0.39 3.85
N PHE A 57 -3.69 0.39 3.26
CA PHE A 57 -5.02 -0.08 2.89
C PHE A 57 -4.95 -1.27 1.92
N LEU A 58 -4.15 -1.17 0.86
CA LEU A 58 -3.97 -2.24 -0.12
C LEU A 58 -3.31 -3.48 0.49
N MET A 59 -2.33 -3.29 1.39
CA MET A 59 -1.69 -4.40 2.09
C MET A 59 -2.69 -5.16 2.96
N VAL A 60 -3.46 -4.46 3.81
CA VAL A 60 -4.48 -5.07 4.67
C VAL A 60 -5.56 -5.76 3.82
N LYS A 61 -6.03 -5.11 2.76
CA LYS A 61 -7.04 -5.68 1.85
C LYS A 61 -6.51 -6.94 1.15
N GLY A 62 -5.28 -6.89 0.66
CA GLY A 62 -4.61 -8.02 0.01
C GLY A 62 -4.44 -9.20 0.95
N LEU A 63 -3.91 -8.97 2.15
CA LEU A 63 -3.78 -10.00 3.20
C LEU A 63 -5.12 -10.64 3.54
N ARG A 64 -6.16 -9.83 3.81
CA ARG A 64 -7.52 -10.34 4.08
C ARG A 64 -8.05 -11.19 2.94
N ARG A 65 -7.84 -10.77 1.69
CA ARG A 65 -8.31 -11.51 0.51
C ARG A 65 -7.58 -12.84 0.35
N VAL A 66 -6.26 -12.88 0.57
CA VAL A 66 -5.49 -14.13 0.59
C VAL A 66 -6.01 -15.08 1.67
N LEU A 67 -6.18 -14.59 2.90
CA LEU A 67 -6.69 -15.39 4.01
C LEU A 67 -8.10 -15.93 3.73
N SER A 68 -8.99 -15.08 3.20
CA SER A 68 -10.36 -15.49 2.80
C SER A 68 -10.35 -16.57 1.70
N GLY A 69 -9.33 -16.59 0.85
CA GLY A 69 -9.17 -17.63 -0.18
C GLY A 69 -8.65 -18.96 0.38
N PHE A 70 -7.87 -18.93 1.46
CA PHE A 70 -7.41 -20.15 2.14
C PHE A 70 -8.50 -20.77 3.03
N PHE A 71 -9.26 -19.94 3.74
CA PHE A 71 -10.22 -20.40 4.74
C PHE A 71 -11.68 -20.39 4.27
N ASN A 72 -11.95 -19.88 3.06
CA ASN A 72 -13.31 -19.70 2.51
C ASN A 72 -14.25 -18.86 3.40
N ASP A 73 -13.68 -17.95 4.19
CA ASP A 73 -14.42 -16.89 4.89
C ASP A 73 -14.69 -15.67 3.99
#